data_AF-A0A1G7S3H7-F1
#
_entry.id   AF-A0A1G7S3H7-F1
#
_cell.length_a   1.000
_cell.length_b   1.000
_cell.length_c   1.000
_cell.angle_alpha   90.00
_cell.angle_beta   90.00
_cell.angle_gamma   90.00
#
_symmetry.space_group_name_H-M   'P 1'
#
loop_
_entity.id
_entity.type
_entity.pdbx_description
1 polymer ?
#
loop_
_entity_poly.entity_id
_entity_poly.type
_entity_poly.pdbx_seq_one_letter_code
_entity_poly.pdbx_strand_id
1 'polypeptide(L)'
;MHRTYDLQPRLDLSHTTGLLYAMIEYNRGKIVRKVEGLTQASIDYTGEHNEHNSISQIIRHLCVVDLHWVYRLQGLSFPEDPILKLGPMYDEKGRLPHIKGISLSVLLSEYALVHEMLFE
;
A
#
# COMPACT_ATOMS: atom_id res chain seq x y z
N MET A 1 -5.24 29.99 -1.59
CA MET A 1 -5.17 28.52 -1.78
C MET A 1 -4.24 27.97 -0.70
N HIS A 2 -4.80 27.44 0.40
CA HIS A 2 -4.01 26.97 1.54
C HIS A 2 -3.26 25.70 1.12
N ARG A 3 -1.92 25.67 1.25
CA ARG A 3 -1.12 24.48 0.91
C ARG A 3 -1.34 23.44 2.01
N THR A 4 -2.31 22.55 1.82
CA THR A 4 -2.56 21.38 2.67
C THR A 4 -1.48 20.31 2.43
N TYR A 5 -0.22 20.63 2.70
CA TYR A 5 0.90 19.71 2.48
C TYR A 5 1.92 19.68 3.63
N ASP A 6 1.63 20.30 4.76
CA ASP A 6 2.44 20.08 5.96
C ASP A 6 2.07 18.75 6.59
N LEU A 7 3.09 17.98 6.97
CA LEU A 7 2.93 16.77 7.77
C LEU A 7 2.35 17.19 9.13
N GLN A 8 1.06 16.93 9.34
CA GLN A 8 0.39 17.22 10.62
C GLN A 8 0.59 16.03 11.55
N PRO A 9 1.44 16.13 12.60
CA PRO A 9 1.70 15.00 13.47
C PRO A 9 0.46 14.61 14.25
N ARG A 10 0.26 13.31 14.47
CA ARG A 10 -0.72 12.82 15.44
C ARG A 10 -0.30 13.21 16.86
N LEU A 11 -1.08 14.09 17.49
CA LEU A 11 -0.76 14.68 18.80
C LEU A 11 -0.98 13.72 19.97
N ASP A 12 -1.69 12.61 19.73
CA ASP A 12 -1.88 11.52 20.68
C ASP A 12 -0.68 10.54 20.74
N LEU A 13 0.29 10.68 19.82
CA LEU A 13 1.53 9.90 19.78
C LEU A 13 2.73 10.73 20.24
N SER A 14 3.85 10.05 20.55
CA SER A 14 5.13 10.75 20.74
C SER A 14 5.49 11.58 19.51
N HIS A 15 6.20 12.70 19.67
CA HIS A 15 6.46 13.63 18.57
C HIS A 15 7.07 12.95 17.33
N THR A 16 8.10 12.13 17.52
CA THR A 16 8.74 11.38 16.42
C THR A 16 7.79 10.38 15.79
N THR A 17 7.05 9.62 16.59
CA THR A 17 6.07 8.64 16.09
C THR A 17 4.95 9.33 15.32
N GLY A 18 4.41 10.44 15.84
CA GLY A 18 3.35 11.22 15.21
C GLY A 18 3.79 11.82 13.87
N LEU A 19 5.05 12.24 13.75
CA LEU A 19 5.61 12.71 12.47
C LEU A 19 5.77 11.57 11.45
N LEU A 20 6.31 10.43 11.86
CA LEU A 20 6.43 9.25 10.99
C LEU A 20 5.06 8.76 10.51
N TYR A 21 4.07 8.76 11.39
CA TYR A 21 2.69 8.47 11.05
C TYR A 21 2.16 9.44 9.98
N ALA A 22 2.36 10.74 10.18
CA ALA A 22 1.94 11.76 9.22
C ALA A 22 2.59 11.56 7.83
N MET A 23 3.84 11.09 7.77
CA MET A 23 4.51 10.76 6.50
C MET A 23 3.83 9.61 5.77
N ILE A 24 3.43 8.55 6.49
CA ILE A 24 2.74 7.41 5.91
C ILE A 24 1.36 7.83 5.38
N GLU A 25 0.56 8.53 6.19
CA GLU A 25 -0.75 9.06 5.79
C GLU A 25 -0.67 9.95 4.55
N TYR A 26 0.30 10.88 4.53
CA TYR A 26 0.51 11.78 3.41
C TYR A 26 0.83 11.00 2.12
N ASN A 27 1.73 10.03 2.20
CA ASN A 27 2.13 9.21 1.07
C ASN A 27 0.98 8.33 0.58
N ARG A 28 0.21 7.71 1.49
CA ARG A 28 -1.00 6.95 1.14
C ARG A 28 -1.99 7.83 0.38
N GLY A 29 -2.32 9.00 0.93
CA GLY A 29 -3.24 9.94 0.29
C GLY A 29 -2.73 10.44 -1.06
N LYS A 30 -1.41 10.61 -1.24
CA LYS A 30 -0.81 10.96 -2.53
C LYS A 30 -0.93 9.84 -3.56
N ILE A 31 -0.75 8.58 -3.15
CA ILE A 31 -0.92 7.41 -4.02
C ILE A 31 -2.36 7.32 -4.49
N VAL A 32 -3.33 7.36 -3.57
CA VAL A 32 -4.77 7.29 -3.87
C VAL A 32 -5.16 8.35 -4.90
N ARG A 33 -4.80 9.62 -4.67
CA ARG A 33 -5.08 10.73 -5.59
C ARG A 33 -4.43 10.57 -6.98
N LYS A 34 -3.30 9.86 -7.07
CA LYS A 34 -2.60 9.64 -8.34
C LYS A 34 -3.23 8.56 -9.20
N VAL A 35 -3.91 7.60 -8.57
CA VAL A 35 -4.50 6.45 -9.26
C VAL A 35 -6.01 6.56 -9.41
N GLU A 36 -6.64 7.50 -8.70
CA GLU A 36 -8.07 7.78 -8.78
C GLU A 36 -8.52 8.03 -10.24
N GLY A 37 -9.59 7.35 -10.64
CA GLY A 37 -10.16 7.46 -12.00
C GLY A 37 -9.42 6.67 -13.09
N LEU A 38 -8.34 5.96 -12.78
CA LEU A 38 -7.67 5.11 -13.77
C LEU A 38 -8.55 3.92 -14.19
N THR A 39 -8.46 3.56 -15.46
CA THR A 39 -9.19 2.41 -16.03
C THR A 39 -8.51 1.09 -15.70
N GLN A 40 -9.23 -0.03 -15.83
CA GLN A 40 -8.65 -1.36 -15.66
C GLN A 40 -7.45 -1.60 -16.58
N ALA A 41 -7.55 -1.18 -17.84
CA ALA A 41 -6.47 -1.30 -18.82
C ALA A 41 -5.23 -0.51 -18.38
N SER A 42 -5.41 0.67 -17.79
CA SER A 42 -4.32 1.50 -17.28
C SER A 42 -3.64 0.85 -16.07
N ILE A 43 -4.41 0.32 -15.12
CA ILE A 43 -3.83 -0.23 -13.89
C ILE A 43 -3.18 -1.61 -14.08
N ASP A 44 -3.63 -2.38 -15.09
CA ASP A 44 -3.07 -3.69 -15.43
C ASP A 44 -1.99 -3.64 -16.52
N TYR A 45 -1.68 -2.45 -17.06
CA TYR A 45 -0.64 -2.28 -18.06
C TYR A 45 0.74 -2.59 -17.48
N THR A 46 1.53 -3.40 -18.19
CA THR A 46 2.86 -3.88 -17.77
C THR A 46 3.95 -3.52 -18.78
N GLY A 47 3.70 -2.57 -19.67
CA GLY A 47 4.55 -2.32 -20.84
C GLY A 47 4.08 -3.05 -22.09
N GLU A 48 4.71 -2.77 -23.23
CA GLU A 48 4.35 -3.40 -24.51
C GLU A 48 4.78 -4.87 -24.57
N HIS A 49 5.75 -5.25 -23.74
CA HIS A 49 6.38 -6.58 -23.69
C HIS A 49 6.26 -7.24 -22.31
N ASN A 50 5.41 -6.72 -21.42
CA ASN A 50 5.26 -7.15 -20.02
C ASN A 50 6.56 -7.04 -19.19
N GLU A 51 7.33 -5.98 -19.44
CA GLU A 51 8.64 -5.70 -18.86
C GLU A 51 8.59 -4.90 -17.55
N HIS A 52 7.42 -4.41 -17.17
CA HIS A 52 7.19 -3.59 -15.99
C HIS A 52 6.14 -4.20 -15.06
N ASN A 53 6.23 -3.83 -13.78
CA ASN A 53 5.15 -4.13 -12.84
C ASN A 53 3.99 -3.16 -13.09
N SER A 54 2.77 -3.69 -13.09
CA SER A 54 1.57 -2.88 -13.25
C SER A 54 1.28 -2.03 -12.00
N ILE A 55 0.44 -1.01 -12.13
CA ILE A 55 -0.02 -0.22 -10.99
C ILE A 55 -0.74 -1.11 -9.99
N SER A 56 -1.54 -2.07 -10.47
CA SER A 56 -2.18 -3.08 -9.62
C SER A 56 -1.14 -3.83 -8.77
N GLN A 57 -0.08 -4.34 -9.39
CA GLN A 57 1.00 -5.05 -8.68
C GLN A 57 1.69 -4.17 -7.65
N ILE A 58 1.96 -2.90 -7.99
CA ILE A 58 2.64 -1.95 -7.09
C ILE A 58 1.76 -1.63 -5.87
N ILE A 59 0.46 -1.33 -6.06
CA ILE A 59 -0.45 -1.05 -4.93
C ILE A 59 -0.53 -2.25 -3.99
N ARG A 60 -0.69 -3.46 -4.55
CA ARG A 60 -0.72 -4.69 -3.74
C ARG A 60 0.59 -4.91 -3.00
N HIS A 61 1.73 -4.69 -3.66
CA HIS A 61 3.03 -4.88 -3.04
C HIS A 61 3.27 -3.90 -1.89
N LEU A 62 2.88 -2.62 -2.03
CA LEU A 62 2.97 -1.65 -0.94
C LEU A 62 2.19 -2.11 0.29
N CYS A 63 0.95 -2.58 0.09
CA CYS A 63 0.12 -3.15 1.14
C CYS A 63 0.80 -4.31 1.88
N VAL A 64 1.39 -5.25 1.13
CA VAL A 64 2.12 -6.40 1.70
C VAL A 64 3.38 -5.95 2.44
N VAL A 65 4.13 -5.00 1.89
CA VAL A 65 5.38 -4.49 2.47
C VAL A 65 5.13 -3.74 3.78
N ASP A 66 4.11 -2.88 3.84
CA ASP A 66 3.74 -2.15 5.06
C ASP A 66 3.37 -3.13 6.17
N LEU A 67 2.53 -4.12 5.87
CA LEU A 67 2.17 -5.18 6.81
C LEU A 67 3.41 -5.94 7.32
N HIS A 68 4.30 -6.36 6.41
CA HIS A 68 5.47 -7.14 6.78
C HIS A 68 6.46 -6.35 7.64
N TRP A 69 6.70 -5.09 7.32
CA TRP A 69 7.68 -4.30 8.06
C TRP A 69 7.18 -3.89 9.44
N VAL A 70 5.92 -3.47 9.57
CA VAL A 70 5.40 -3.08 10.88
C VAL A 70 5.41 -4.25 11.86
N TYR A 71 4.88 -5.41 11.46
CA TYR A 71 4.88 -6.60 12.33
C TYR A 71 6.30 -7.07 12.67
N ARG A 72 7.22 -7.06 11.69
CA ARG A 72 8.63 -7.40 11.92
C ARG A 72 9.29 -6.46 12.92
N LEU A 73 9.06 -5.15 12.80
CA LEU A 73 9.63 -4.14 13.71
C LEU A 73 9.04 -4.24 15.12
N GLN A 74 7.79 -4.68 15.24
CA GLN A 74 7.13 -4.92 16.53
C GLN A 74 7.50 -6.29 17.15
N GLY A 75 8.20 -7.17 16.42
CA GLY A 75 8.48 -8.53 16.87
C GLY A 75 7.24 -9.42 16.95
N LEU A 76 6.18 -9.07 16.23
CA LEU A 76 4.92 -9.81 16.19
C LEU A 76 4.90 -10.82 15.04
N SER A 77 4.18 -11.92 15.25
CA SER A 77 3.83 -12.86 14.17
C SER A 77 2.89 -12.20 13.18
N PHE A 78 3.09 -12.48 11.89
CA PHE A 78 2.21 -11.94 10.85
C PHE A 78 0.78 -12.50 10.98
N PRO A 79 -0.25 -11.69 10.70
CA PRO A 79 -1.62 -12.17 10.69
C PRO A 79 -1.82 -13.06 9.46
N GLU A 80 -2.39 -14.25 9.65
CA GLU A 80 -2.57 -15.25 8.58
C GLU A 80 -3.58 -14.77 7.53
N ASP A 81 -4.70 -14.17 7.95
CA ASP A 81 -5.80 -13.80 7.04
C ASP A 81 -5.40 -12.75 5.97
N PRO A 82 -4.72 -11.64 6.29
CA PRO A 82 -4.26 -10.70 5.27
C PRO A 82 -3.23 -11.31 4.32
N ILE A 83 -2.34 -12.18 4.79
CA ILE A 83 -1.35 -12.84 3.92
C ILE A 83 -2.05 -13.78 2.95
N LEU A 84 -3.02 -14.55 3.40
CA LEU A 84 -3.81 -15.43 2.53
C LEU A 84 -4.55 -14.65 1.44
N LYS A 85 -5.04 -13.46 1.75
CA LYS A 85 -5.76 -12.60 0.80
C LYS A 85 -4.84 -11.80 -0.13
N LEU A 86 -3.76 -11.26 0.41
CA LEU A 86 -2.87 -10.34 -0.32
C LEU A 86 -1.82 -11.08 -1.14
N GLY A 87 -1.43 -12.28 -0.71
CA GLY A 87 -0.38 -13.08 -1.32
C GLY A 87 1.01 -12.74 -0.77
N PRO A 88 2.05 -13.44 -1.27
CA PRO A 88 3.42 -13.28 -0.79
C PRO A 88 4.02 -11.93 -1.25
N MET A 89 5.13 -11.53 -0.62
CA MET A 89 5.86 -10.32 -1.01
C MET A 89 6.50 -10.45 -2.41
N TYR A 90 7.00 -11.65 -2.74
CA TYR A 90 7.63 -11.98 -4.02
C TYR A 90 7.12 -13.34 -4.52
N ASP A 91 7.12 -13.54 -5.83
CA ASP A 91 6.93 -14.84 -6.46
C ASP A 91 8.19 -15.74 -6.31
N GLU A 92 8.08 -17.00 -6.75
CA GLU A 92 9.18 -17.97 -6.71
C GLU A 92 10.45 -17.53 -7.48
N LYS A 93 10.32 -16.56 -8.38
CA LYS A 93 11.42 -16.01 -9.18
C LYS A 93 11.94 -14.68 -8.63
N GLY A 94 11.49 -14.25 -7.45
CA GLY A 94 11.88 -12.99 -6.82
C GLY A 94 11.26 -11.75 -7.45
N ARG A 95 10.17 -11.89 -8.21
CA ARG A 95 9.44 -10.78 -8.85
C ARG A 95 8.19 -10.43 -8.05
N LEU A 96 7.56 -9.29 -8.36
CA LEU A 96 6.25 -9.00 -7.77
C LEU A 96 5.22 -10.02 -8.27
N PRO A 97 4.39 -10.60 -7.37
CA PRO A 97 3.32 -11.49 -7.80
C PRO A 97 2.47 -10.83 -8.88
N HIS A 98 2.14 -11.59 -9.91
CA HIS A 98 1.29 -11.08 -10.98
C HIS A 98 -0.14 -10.98 -10.47
N ILE A 99 -0.75 -9.80 -10.64
CA ILE A 99 -2.18 -9.60 -10.39
C ILE A 99 -2.78 -8.89 -11.60
N LYS A 100 -3.99 -9.28 -11.99
CA LYS A 100 -4.70 -8.75 -13.16
C LYS A 100 -6.21 -8.86 -12.95
N GLY A 101 -6.96 -7.90 -13.47
CA GLY A 101 -8.43 -7.90 -13.41
C GLY A 101 -9.02 -7.58 -12.04
N ILE A 102 -8.19 -7.20 -11.06
CA ILE A 102 -8.67 -6.70 -9.77
C ILE A 102 -8.98 -5.20 -9.93
N SER A 103 -10.19 -4.79 -9.54
CA SER A 103 -10.58 -3.39 -9.67
C SER A 103 -9.76 -2.49 -8.76
N LEU A 104 -9.55 -1.24 -9.21
CA LEU A 104 -8.87 -0.22 -8.39
C LEU A 104 -9.56 -0.03 -7.04
N SER A 105 -10.90 -0.05 -7.01
CA SER A 105 -11.66 0.10 -5.76
C SER A 105 -11.34 -1.00 -4.74
N VAL A 106 -11.16 -2.25 -5.19
CA VAL A 106 -10.78 -3.37 -4.31
C VAL A 106 -9.36 -3.16 -3.80
N LEU A 107 -8.42 -2.84 -4.68
CA LEU A 107 -7.02 -2.58 -4.29
C LEU A 107 -6.89 -1.46 -3.25
N LEU A 108 -7.62 -0.35 -3.44
CA LEU A 108 -7.61 0.77 -2.51
C LEU A 108 -8.32 0.44 -1.18
N SER A 109 -9.38 -0.37 -1.22
CA SER A 109 -10.07 -0.82 -0.01
C SER A 109 -9.19 -1.75 0.83
N GLU A 110 -8.49 -2.69 0.19
CA GLU A 110 -7.51 -3.55 0.86
C GLU A 110 -6.36 -2.75 1.47
N TYR A 111 -5.88 -1.74 0.73
CA TYR A 111 -4.81 -0.87 1.20
C TYR A 111 -5.24 -0.01 2.40
N ALA A 112 -6.48 0.45 2.42
CA ALA A 112 -7.07 1.15 3.57
C ALA A 112 -7.20 0.23 4.78
N LEU A 113 -7.74 -0.99 4.60
CA LEU A 113 -7.92 -1.97 5.68
C LEU A 113 -6.59 -2.34 6.35
N VAL A 114 -5.53 -2.58 5.58
CA VAL A 114 -4.21 -2.85 6.17
C VAL A 114 -3.72 -1.65 6.98
N HIS A 115 -3.86 -0.43 6.46
CA HIS A 115 -3.48 0.76 7.22
C HIS A 115 -4.28 0.93 8.50
N GLU A 116 -5.59 0.65 8.49
CA GLU A 116 -6.42 0.66 9.70
C GLU A 116 -5.86 -0.32 10.74
N MET A 117 -5.55 -1.56 10.35
CA MET A 117 -4.94 -2.56 11.24
C MET A 117 -3.60 -2.13 11.83
N LEU A 118 -2.80 -1.37 11.08
CA LEU A 118 -1.48 -0.92 11.53
C LEU A 118 -1.55 0.29 12.48
N PHE A 119 -2.70 0.95 12.57
CA PHE A 119 -2.88 2.23 13.24
C PHE A 119 -3.92 2.22 14.37
N GLU A 120 -4.49 1.07 14.68
CA GLU A 120 -5.19 0.75 15.94
C GLU A 120 -4.23 0.72 17.13
#